data_AF-A0A7C3ZFC0-F1
#
_entry.id   AF-A0A7C3ZFC0-F1
#
_cell.length_a   1.000
_cell.length_b   1.000
_cell.length_c   1.000
_cell.angle_alpha   90.00
_cell.angle_beta   90.00
_cell.angle_gamma   90.00
#
_symmetry.space_group_name_H-M   'P 1'
#
loop_
_entity.id
_entity.type
_entity.pdbx_description
1 polymer ?
#
loop_
_entity_poly.entity_id
_entity_poly.type
_entity_poly.pdbx_seq_one_letter_code
_entity_poly.pdbx_strand_id
1 'polypeptide(L)'
;MNVTRQVAFLALREVRRRDVFADVALQAYLPEPLSGIETGIEKKLATELVYGCVRRTRTLDAIIDRLAKKPAHQQPPDLRTILHLGLYQLLYLSHIPAAAAVNTTVELTKHNHLSGLAPLVNAILRRTTRLGNVEQILDLEAIPGFAQRLGILHSYPDWMVEDWLSQLGAVETEQLCQWFNKSPTIDLRINPLKTSLLEVEAALVAAGVEVARIPHLPHGLRLTGGAGAVENLPGYAQGWWVVQDASAQLVGYLLDPQPDSVVIDACAAPGGKTTHIAELMGDTGKIWACDKTASRLKKVRENVMRLQLRSIDILCGDSRHQPDFNNVADRVLLDAPCSGLGTLHRRADARWRQTPERFQELSQLQGQLLTQASEWVKPGGLLVYSTCTLHPQENEVVIQDFLSRHPNWAIEPPPPGTPAAPFASPQGWVKIWPHRHNMDGFFMVRLRH
;
A
#
# COMPACT_ATOMS: atom_id res chain seq x y z
N MET A 1 -26.24 -18.92 11.77
CA MET A 1 -25.18 -18.92 10.73
C MET A 1 -24.34 -17.69 10.96
N ASN A 2 -23.01 -17.81 11.07
CA ASN A 2 -22.16 -16.63 11.19
C ASN A 2 -21.84 -16.09 9.79
N VAL A 3 -22.71 -15.22 9.29
CA VAL A 3 -22.65 -14.64 7.93
C VAL A 3 -21.28 -14.01 7.67
N THR A 4 -20.73 -13.31 8.65
CA THR A 4 -19.40 -12.66 8.57
C THR A 4 -18.26 -13.61 8.20
N ARG A 5 -18.17 -14.79 8.85
CA ARG A 5 -17.10 -15.76 8.52
C ARG A 5 -17.35 -16.44 7.18
N GLN A 6 -18.60 -16.62 6.79
CA GLN A 6 -18.94 -17.16 5.47
C GLN A 6 -18.51 -16.19 4.36
N VAL A 7 -18.79 -14.89 4.50
CA VAL A 7 -18.34 -13.86 3.56
C VAL A 7 -16.82 -13.82 3.46
N ALA A 8 -16.12 -13.84 4.60
CA ALA A 8 -14.66 -13.89 4.61
C ALA A 8 -14.10 -15.16 3.93
N PHE A 9 -14.73 -16.31 4.16
CA PHE A 9 -14.36 -17.57 3.49
C PHE A 9 -14.53 -17.48 1.97
N LEU A 10 -15.67 -16.96 1.50
CA LEU A 10 -15.94 -16.83 0.07
C LEU A 10 -14.94 -15.87 -0.61
N ALA A 11 -14.64 -14.74 0.01
CA ALA A 11 -13.64 -13.80 -0.47
C ALA A 11 -12.23 -14.42 -0.51
N LEU A 12 -11.78 -15.09 0.56
CA LEU A 12 -10.48 -15.76 0.58
C LEU A 12 -10.38 -16.91 -0.43
N ARG A 13 -11.49 -17.63 -0.65
CA ARG A 13 -11.57 -18.68 -1.67
C ARG A 13 -11.38 -18.10 -3.07
N GLU A 14 -11.93 -16.93 -3.34
CA GLU A 14 -11.73 -16.22 -4.60
C GLU A 14 -10.27 -15.77 -4.79
N VAL A 15 -9.68 -15.14 -3.75
CA VAL A 15 -8.25 -14.75 -3.74
C VAL A 15 -7.37 -15.95 -4.11
N ARG A 16 -7.60 -17.11 -3.50
CA ARG A 16 -6.80 -18.31 -3.74
C ARG A 16 -7.03 -18.97 -5.09
N ARG A 17 -8.28 -19.00 -5.58
CA ARG A 17 -8.63 -19.75 -6.81
C ARG A 17 -8.41 -18.95 -8.08
N ARG A 18 -8.61 -17.63 -8.03
CA ARG A 18 -8.53 -16.75 -9.21
C ARG A 18 -7.33 -15.81 -9.19
N ASP A 19 -6.46 -15.93 -8.18
CA ASP A 19 -5.30 -15.06 -7.96
C ASP A 19 -5.65 -13.56 -8.01
N VAL A 20 -6.85 -13.21 -7.54
CA VAL A 20 -7.30 -11.82 -7.45
C VAL A 20 -6.77 -11.17 -6.17
N PHE A 21 -6.58 -9.85 -6.20
CA PHE A 21 -6.17 -9.10 -5.03
C PHE A 21 -7.28 -9.10 -3.96
N ALA A 22 -6.89 -9.00 -2.68
CA ALA A 22 -7.83 -9.08 -1.56
C ALA A 22 -8.90 -7.97 -1.58
N ASP A 23 -8.55 -6.77 -2.03
CA ASP A 23 -9.47 -5.64 -2.20
C ASP A 23 -10.54 -5.91 -3.25
N VAL A 24 -10.15 -6.49 -4.40
CA VAL A 24 -11.06 -6.90 -5.47
C VAL A 24 -12.03 -7.98 -4.99
N ALA A 25 -11.53 -8.98 -4.26
CA ALA A 25 -12.37 -10.02 -3.69
C ALA A 25 -13.37 -9.45 -2.67
N LEU A 26 -12.94 -8.56 -1.79
CA LEU A 26 -13.83 -7.91 -0.82
C LEU A 26 -14.91 -7.07 -1.51
N GLN A 27 -14.58 -6.34 -2.57
CA GLN A 27 -15.57 -5.58 -3.35
C GLN A 27 -16.63 -6.47 -4.01
N ALA A 28 -16.30 -7.72 -4.34
CA ALA A 28 -17.26 -8.65 -4.92
C ALA A 28 -18.24 -9.26 -3.90
N TYR A 29 -17.80 -9.43 -2.64
CA TYR A 29 -18.55 -10.21 -1.63
C TYR A 29 -19.06 -9.40 -0.43
N LEU A 30 -18.60 -8.17 -0.20
CA LEU A 30 -19.09 -7.29 0.89
C LEU A 30 -20.38 -6.51 0.58
N PRO A 31 -20.67 -6.06 -0.66
CA PRO A 31 -21.87 -5.27 -0.93
C PRO A 31 -23.18 -6.03 -0.66
N GLU A 32 -24.22 -5.30 -0.26
CA GLU A 32 -25.59 -5.82 -0.18
C GLU A 32 -26.19 -6.00 -1.59
N PRO A 33 -27.09 -6.99 -1.83
CA PRO A 33 -27.63 -7.98 -0.88
C PRO A 33 -26.77 -9.25 -0.75
N LEU A 34 -25.59 -9.28 -1.38
CA LEU A 34 -24.78 -10.50 -1.53
C LEU A 34 -24.14 -10.97 -0.23
N SER A 35 -23.77 -10.02 0.65
CA SER A 35 -23.11 -10.35 1.91
C SER A 35 -24.07 -10.77 3.01
N GLY A 36 -25.31 -10.25 3.02
CA GLY A 36 -26.27 -10.44 4.11
C GLY A 36 -25.79 -9.85 5.44
N ILE A 37 -24.89 -8.85 5.39
CA ILE A 37 -24.28 -8.22 6.55
C ILE A 37 -24.98 -6.90 6.86
N GLU A 38 -25.81 -6.92 7.90
CA GLU A 38 -26.63 -5.79 8.28
C GLU A 38 -25.85 -4.68 9.00
N THR A 39 -24.72 -5.01 9.64
CA THR A 39 -24.01 -4.07 10.52
C THR A 39 -22.61 -3.68 10.02
N GLY A 40 -22.21 -2.43 10.30
CA GLY A 40 -20.85 -1.96 9.99
C GLY A 40 -19.75 -2.69 10.77
N ILE A 41 -20.07 -3.23 11.96
CA ILE A 41 -19.14 -4.02 12.78
C ILE A 41 -18.79 -5.34 12.09
N GLU A 42 -19.79 -6.02 11.53
CA GLU A 42 -19.59 -7.26 10.80
C GLU A 42 -18.81 -7.04 9.51
N LYS A 43 -19.06 -5.95 8.78
CA LYS A 43 -18.26 -5.58 7.58
C LYS A 43 -16.80 -5.35 7.95
N LYS A 44 -16.52 -4.65 9.05
CA LYS A 44 -15.15 -4.45 9.56
C LYS A 44 -14.48 -5.78 9.90
N LEU A 45 -15.21 -6.68 10.58
CA LEU A 45 -14.67 -7.99 10.94
C LEU A 45 -14.41 -8.88 9.72
N ALA A 46 -15.32 -8.92 8.73
CA ALA A 46 -15.09 -9.66 7.49
C ALA A 46 -13.83 -9.14 6.75
N THR A 47 -13.71 -7.82 6.62
CA THR A 47 -12.54 -7.16 6.04
C THR A 47 -11.25 -7.52 6.79
N GLU A 48 -11.26 -7.44 8.12
CA GLU A 48 -10.10 -7.80 8.97
C GLU A 48 -9.72 -9.28 8.82
N LEU A 49 -10.70 -10.19 8.76
CA LEU A 49 -10.43 -11.61 8.57
C LEU A 49 -9.78 -11.90 7.21
N VAL A 50 -10.26 -11.28 6.13
CA VAL A 50 -9.71 -11.48 4.78
C VAL A 50 -8.29 -10.92 4.70
N TYR A 51 -8.09 -9.64 5.01
CA TYR A 51 -6.75 -9.03 4.95
C TYR A 51 -5.78 -9.70 5.92
N GLY A 52 -6.24 -10.01 7.12
CA GLY A 52 -5.47 -10.69 8.15
C GLY A 52 -4.97 -12.07 7.74
N CYS A 53 -5.85 -12.91 7.17
CA CYS A 53 -5.45 -14.22 6.67
C CYS A 53 -4.46 -14.12 5.51
N VAL A 54 -4.69 -13.20 4.55
CA VAL A 54 -3.76 -12.97 3.44
C VAL A 54 -2.39 -12.54 3.96
N ARG A 55 -2.36 -11.57 4.87
CA ARG A 55 -1.16 -11.03 5.51
C ARG A 55 -0.36 -12.09 6.27
N ARG A 56 -1.04 -13.02 6.95
CA ARG A 56 -0.41 -14.07 7.78
C ARG A 56 -0.32 -15.43 7.09
N THR A 57 -0.57 -15.53 5.78
CA THR A 57 -0.64 -16.81 5.04
C THR A 57 0.49 -17.78 5.39
N ARG A 58 1.76 -17.35 5.30
CA ARG A 58 2.91 -18.23 5.54
C ARG A 58 3.00 -18.67 7.01
N THR A 59 2.72 -17.77 7.96
CA THR A 59 2.68 -18.13 9.39
C THR A 59 1.58 -19.15 9.66
N LEU A 60 0.38 -18.94 9.10
CA LEU A 60 -0.76 -19.84 9.28
C LEU A 60 -0.51 -21.21 8.64
N ASP A 61 0.15 -21.26 7.48
CA ASP A 61 0.58 -22.51 6.85
C ASP A 61 1.60 -23.26 7.69
N ALA A 62 2.63 -22.59 8.19
CA ALA A 62 3.64 -23.22 9.05
C ALA A 62 3.03 -23.82 10.33
N ILE A 63 2.00 -23.15 10.88
CA ILE A 63 1.25 -23.69 12.03
C ILE A 63 0.48 -24.95 11.64
N ILE A 64 -0.16 -24.98 10.47
CA ILE A 64 -0.82 -26.18 9.96
C ILE A 64 0.21 -27.30 9.77
N ASP A 65 1.37 -27.02 9.16
CA ASP A 65 2.44 -27.99 8.93
C ASP A 65 2.94 -28.62 10.23
N ARG A 66 2.99 -27.84 11.32
CA ARG A 66 3.44 -28.29 12.64
C ARG A 66 2.37 -29.11 13.39
N LEU A 67 1.09 -28.80 13.20
CA LEU A 67 0.00 -29.36 14.02
C LEU A 67 -0.78 -30.48 13.33
N ALA A 68 -0.84 -30.48 12.01
CA ALA A 68 -1.58 -31.44 11.20
C ALA A 68 -0.67 -32.57 10.68
N LYS A 69 -1.28 -33.72 10.34
CA LYS A 69 -0.55 -34.83 9.71
C LYS A 69 -0.16 -34.56 8.25
N LYS A 70 -0.98 -33.77 7.55
CA LYS A 70 -0.73 -33.35 6.17
C LYS A 70 -0.32 -31.88 6.17
N PRO A 71 0.72 -31.50 5.40
CA PRO A 71 1.13 -30.11 5.30
C PRO A 71 0.03 -29.26 4.62
N ALA A 72 0.05 -27.96 4.87
CA ALA A 72 -0.94 -26.99 4.45
C ALA A 72 -1.22 -27.03 2.95
N HIS A 73 -0.18 -27.13 2.12
CA HIS A 73 -0.33 -27.20 0.66
C HIS A 73 -1.04 -28.49 0.16
N GLN A 74 -1.08 -29.54 0.98
CA GLN A 74 -1.78 -30.81 0.68
C GLN A 74 -3.18 -30.89 1.30
N GLN A 75 -3.58 -29.88 2.09
CA GLN A 75 -4.94 -29.80 2.59
C GLN A 75 -5.90 -29.44 1.45
N PRO A 76 -7.16 -29.92 1.48
CA PRO A 76 -8.19 -29.42 0.58
C PRO A 76 -8.23 -27.88 0.62
N PRO A 77 -8.27 -27.16 -0.52
CA PRO A 77 -8.14 -25.70 -0.54
C PRO A 77 -9.14 -24.96 0.36
N ASP A 78 -10.39 -25.43 0.38
CA ASP A 78 -11.44 -24.84 1.21
C ASP A 78 -11.21 -25.13 2.70
N LEU A 79 -10.72 -26.33 3.04
CA LEU A 79 -10.33 -26.65 4.42
C LEU A 79 -9.16 -25.78 4.89
N ARG A 80 -8.12 -25.60 4.07
CA ARG A 80 -6.97 -24.74 4.39
C ARG A 80 -7.43 -23.31 4.68
N THR A 81 -8.37 -22.79 3.87
CA THR A 81 -8.96 -21.46 4.08
C THR A 81 -9.72 -21.36 5.40
N ILE A 82 -10.51 -22.38 5.74
CA ILE A 82 -11.23 -22.44 7.01
C ILE A 82 -10.27 -22.54 8.21
N LEU A 83 -9.20 -23.34 8.10
CA LEU A 83 -8.16 -23.41 9.11
C LEU A 83 -7.46 -22.07 9.29
N HIS A 84 -7.15 -21.35 8.21
CA HIS A 84 -6.58 -20.00 8.28
C HIS A 84 -7.49 -19.03 9.02
N LEU A 85 -8.79 -19.02 8.72
CA LEU A 85 -9.77 -18.20 9.45
C LEU A 85 -9.80 -18.53 10.94
N GLY A 86 -9.83 -19.81 11.30
CA GLY A 86 -9.84 -20.24 12.70
C GLY A 86 -8.56 -19.86 13.45
N LEU A 87 -7.40 -20.14 12.84
CA LEU A 87 -6.09 -19.82 13.41
C LEU A 87 -5.89 -18.31 13.53
N TYR A 88 -6.28 -17.52 12.52
CA TYR A 88 -6.13 -16.07 12.56
C TYR A 88 -6.95 -15.45 13.69
N GLN A 89 -8.21 -15.87 13.85
CA GLN A 89 -9.05 -15.43 14.96
C GLN A 89 -8.42 -15.73 16.32
N LEU A 90 -7.87 -16.93 16.51
CA LEU A 90 -7.27 -17.32 17.79
C LEU A 90 -5.99 -16.56 18.12
N LEU A 91 -5.16 -16.29 17.11
CA LEU A 91 -3.79 -15.82 17.31
C LEU A 91 -3.66 -14.30 17.22
N TYR A 92 -4.55 -13.62 16.51
CA TYR A 92 -4.40 -12.20 16.20
C TYR A 92 -5.61 -11.33 16.59
N LEU A 93 -6.78 -11.93 16.89
CA LEU A 93 -7.98 -11.18 17.26
C LEU A 93 -8.31 -11.36 18.75
N SER A 94 -7.60 -10.62 19.60
CA SER A 94 -7.72 -10.69 21.07
C SER A 94 -9.12 -10.44 21.62
N HIS A 95 -9.97 -9.73 20.88
CA HIS A 95 -11.35 -9.43 21.25
C HIS A 95 -12.32 -10.61 20.98
N ILE A 96 -11.89 -11.66 20.28
CA ILE A 96 -12.72 -12.84 19.99
C ILE A 96 -12.38 -13.94 20.99
N PRO A 97 -13.33 -14.39 21.85
CA PRO A 97 -13.08 -15.49 22.76
C PRO A 97 -12.68 -16.77 22.02
N ALA A 98 -11.68 -17.50 22.54
CA ALA A 98 -11.18 -18.72 21.91
C ALA A 98 -12.28 -19.76 21.62
N ALA A 99 -13.21 -19.97 22.57
CA ALA A 99 -14.35 -20.87 22.37
C ALA A 99 -15.24 -20.44 21.19
N ALA A 100 -15.46 -19.13 21.02
CA ALA A 100 -16.25 -18.60 19.91
C ALA A 100 -15.54 -18.78 18.56
N ALA A 101 -14.22 -18.51 18.50
CA ALA A 101 -13.42 -18.73 17.30
C ALA A 101 -13.42 -20.22 16.87
N VAL A 102 -13.27 -21.14 17.83
CA VAL A 102 -13.33 -22.58 17.56
C VAL A 102 -14.71 -22.99 17.07
N ASN A 103 -15.78 -22.66 17.81
CA ASN A 103 -17.13 -23.08 17.49
C ASN A 103 -17.58 -22.55 16.12
N THR A 104 -17.37 -21.26 15.86
CA THR A 104 -17.77 -20.64 14.58
C THR A 104 -17.00 -21.22 13.39
N THR A 105 -15.72 -21.57 13.56
CA THR A 105 -14.92 -22.19 12.49
C THR A 105 -15.35 -23.66 12.24
N VAL A 106 -15.71 -24.39 13.29
CA VAL A 106 -16.27 -25.76 13.17
C VAL A 106 -17.62 -25.74 12.45
N GLU A 107 -18.48 -24.78 12.78
CA GLU A 107 -19.76 -24.59 12.08
C GLU A 107 -19.54 -24.20 10.61
N LEU A 108 -18.60 -23.30 10.33
CA LEU A 108 -18.22 -22.93 8.97
C LEU A 108 -17.78 -24.15 8.15
N THR A 109 -17.04 -25.07 8.78
CA THR A 109 -16.62 -26.34 8.16
C THR A 109 -17.81 -27.20 7.78
N LYS A 110 -18.79 -27.36 8.68
CA LYS A 110 -20.01 -28.14 8.42
C LYS A 110 -20.85 -27.50 7.32
N HIS A 111 -20.96 -26.18 7.32
CA HIS A 111 -21.76 -25.43 6.36
C HIS A 111 -21.22 -25.54 4.93
N ASN A 112 -19.89 -25.55 4.76
CA ASN A 112 -19.24 -25.65 3.45
C ASN A 112 -18.98 -27.10 3.01
N HIS A 113 -19.90 -28.02 3.35
CA HIS A 113 -19.88 -29.43 2.95
C HIS A 113 -18.63 -30.23 3.35
N LEU A 114 -17.92 -29.82 4.41
CA LEU A 114 -16.72 -30.50 4.93
C LEU A 114 -16.97 -31.09 6.33
N SER A 115 -18.21 -31.47 6.65
CA SER A 115 -18.62 -31.94 8.00
C SER A 115 -17.76 -33.08 8.55
N GLY A 116 -17.29 -34.01 7.71
CA GLY A 116 -16.38 -35.10 8.11
C GLY A 116 -15.01 -34.62 8.60
N LEU A 117 -14.61 -33.40 8.27
CA LEU A 117 -13.34 -32.78 8.69
C LEU A 117 -13.51 -31.82 9.87
N ALA A 118 -14.74 -31.59 10.34
CA ALA A 118 -15.02 -30.75 11.50
C ALA A 118 -14.30 -31.21 12.79
N PRO A 119 -14.16 -32.52 13.09
CA PRO A 119 -13.38 -32.98 14.24
C PRO A 119 -11.90 -32.62 14.13
N LEU A 120 -11.32 -32.67 12.92
CA LEU A 120 -9.93 -32.29 12.66
C LEU A 120 -9.72 -30.79 12.91
N VAL A 121 -10.61 -29.95 12.38
CA VAL A 121 -10.58 -28.49 12.61
C VAL A 121 -10.64 -28.18 14.11
N ASN A 122 -11.59 -28.78 14.83
CA ASN A 122 -11.71 -28.61 16.28
C ASN A 122 -10.44 -29.05 17.02
N ALA A 123 -9.86 -30.20 16.64
CA ALA A 123 -8.66 -30.73 17.28
C ALA A 123 -7.43 -29.82 17.07
N ILE A 124 -7.21 -29.32 15.85
CA ILE A 124 -6.11 -28.40 15.53
C ILE A 124 -6.27 -27.11 16.34
N LEU A 125 -7.43 -26.46 16.27
CA LEU A 125 -7.65 -25.18 16.94
C LEU A 125 -7.56 -25.30 18.48
N ARG A 126 -8.08 -26.38 19.08
CA ARG A 126 -7.91 -26.64 20.53
C ARG A 126 -6.47 -26.98 20.92
N ARG A 127 -5.66 -27.50 20.00
CA ARG A 127 -4.23 -27.70 20.23
C ARG A 127 -3.50 -26.35 20.20
N THR A 128 -3.83 -25.48 19.26
CA THR A 128 -3.32 -24.10 19.19
C THR A 128 -3.56 -23.34 20.50
N THR A 129 -4.78 -23.38 21.05
CA THR A 129 -5.09 -22.69 22.33
C THR A 129 -4.29 -23.20 23.53
N ARG A 130 -3.80 -24.45 23.49
CA ARG A 130 -3.00 -25.05 24.58
C ARG A 130 -1.51 -24.72 24.47
N LEU A 131 -1.01 -24.60 23.23
CA LEU A 131 0.41 -24.37 22.95
C LEU A 131 0.83 -22.90 23.10
N GLY A 132 -0.11 -21.97 23.23
CA GLY A 132 0.20 -20.57 23.51
C GLY A 132 0.37 -19.73 22.25
N ASN A 133 1.48 -18.99 22.17
CA ASN A 133 1.74 -18.02 21.11
C ASN A 133 2.38 -18.64 19.86
N VAL A 134 2.54 -17.83 18.81
CA VAL A 134 3.07 -18.27 17.52
C VAL A 134 4.51 -18.80 17.65
N GLU A 135 5.37 -18.15 18.46
CA GLU A 135 6.75 -18.58 18.61
C GLU A 135 6.86 -19.99 19.22
N GLN A 136 6.07 -20.27 20.27
CA GLN A 136 6.03 -21.57 20.94
C GLN A 136 5.45 -22.68 20.06
N ILE A 137 4.40 -22.38 19.30
CA ILE A 137 3.79 -23.35 18.38
C ILE A 137 4.82 -23.79 17.34
N LEU A 138 5.51 -22.82 16.73
CA LEU A 138 6.40 -23.06 15.61
C LEU A 138 7.79 -23.55 16.02
N ASP A 139 8.15 -23.48 17.30
CA ASP A 139 9.47 -23.85 17.78
C ASP A 139 10.55 -23.09 17.00
N LEU A 140 10.43 -21.76 16.96
CA LEU A 140 11.24 -20.91 16.07
C LEU A 140 12.74 -21.08 16.29
N GLU A 141 13.18 -21.43 17.51
CA GLU A 141 14.59 -21.67 17.82
C GLU A 141 15.18 -22.85 17.04
N ALA A 142 14.36 -23.84 16.71
CA ALA A 142 14.76 -25.00 15.91
C ALA A 142 14.96 -24.68 14.42
N ILE A 143 14.55 -23.51 13.95
CA ILE A 143 14.70 -23.08 12.55
C ILE A 143 16.08 -22.42 12.35
N PRO A 144 17.00 -22.98 11.53
CA PRO A 144 18.39 -22.52 11.48
C PRO A 144 18.59 -21.10 10.92
N GLY A 145 17.79 -20.70 9.93
CA GLY A 145 17.97 -19.44 9.22
C GLY A 145 17.29 -18.26 9.91
N PHE A 146 18.02 -17.19 10.23
CA PHE A 146 17.41 -16.00 10.84
C PHE A 146 16.38 -15.32 9.94
N ALA A 147 16.69 -15.16 8.65
CA ALA A 147 15.73 -14.65 7.66
C ALA A 147 14.48 -15.55 7.56
N GLN A 148 14.69 -16.87 7.56
CA GLN A 148 13.59 -17.85 7.53
C GLN A 148 12.70 -17.77 8.78
N ARG A 149 13.30 -17.61 9.97
CA ARG A 149 12.56 -17.39 11.23
C ARG A 149 11.64 -16.18 11.14
N LEU A 150 12.19 -15.02 10.76
CA LEU A 150 11.41 -13.80 10.61
C LEU A 150 10.37 -13.92 9.49
N GLY A 151 10.73 -14.52 8.36
CA GLY A 151 9.85 -14.73 7.22
C GLY A 151 8.66 -15.62 7.57
N ILE A 152 8.84 -16.67 8.38
CA ILE A 152 7.75 -17.50 8.87
C ILE A 152 6.92 -16.76 9.94
N LEU A 153 7.57 -16.18 10.96
CA LEU A 153 6.89 -15.49 12.07
C LEU A 153 6.03 -14.31 11.60
N HIS A 154 6.55 -13.52 10.66
CA HIS A 154 5.88 -12.33 10.17
C HIS A 154 5.27 -12.49 8.77
N SER A 155 5.35 -13.68 8.17
CA SER A 155 4.73 -13.99 6.88
C SER A 155 5.24 -13.13 5.72
N TYR A 156 6.52 -13.28 5.38
CA TYR A 156 7.19 -12.71 4.21
C TYR A 156 7.98 -13.78 3.46
N PRO A 157 8.31 -13.62 2.16
CA PRO A 157 9.31 -14.46 1.49
C PRO A 157 10.69 -14.32 2.12
N ASP A 158 11.51 -15.38 2.06
CA ASP A 158 12.86 -15.37 2.64
C ASP A 158 13.76 -14.32 1.97
N TRP A 159 13.76 -14.27 0.63
CA TRP A 159 14.56 -13.31 -0.14
C TRP A 159 14.30 -11.85 0.27
N MET A 160 13.05 -11.51 0.56
CA MET A 160 12.67 -10.15 0.95
C MET A 160 13.20 -9.78 2.32
N VAL A 161 13.18 -10.73 3.25
CA VAL A 161 13.74 -10.54 4.59
C VAL A 161 15.27 -10.45 4.50
N GLU A 162 15.91 -11.24 3.65
CA GLU A 162 17.35 -11.15 3.38
C GLU A 162 17.75 -9.77 2.84
N ASP A 163 16.99 -9.23 1.89
CA ASP A 163 17.21 -7.88 1.35
C ASP A 163 17.09 -6.80 2.44
N TRP A 164 16.12 -6.92 3.34
CA TRP A 164 15.96 -5.97 4.45
C TRP A 164 17.07 -6.12 5.50
N LEU A 165 17.48 -7.37 5.81
CA LEU A 165 18.58 -7.62 6.74
C LEU A 165 19.88 -7.00 6.25
N SER A 166 20.15 -7.05 4.95
CA SER A 166 21.34 -6.44 4.35
C SER A 166 21.34 -4.90 4.46
N GLN A 167 20.16 -4.27 4.49
CA GLN A 167 20.00 -2.81 4.51
C GLN A 167 19.84 -2.23 5.92
N LEU A 168 19.18 -2.95 6.82
CA LEU A 168 18.71 -2.44 8.11
C LEU A 168 19.29 -3.22 9.31
N GLY A 169 19.86 -4.40 9.09
CA GLY A 169 20.20 -5.31 10.18
C GLY A 169 18.99 -5.94 10.86
N ALA A 170 19.24 -6.77 11.87
CA ALA A 170 18.24 -7.64 12.47
C ALA A 170 17.07 -6.89 13.16
N VAL A 171 17.40 -5.98 14.07
CA VAL A 171 16.41 -5.28 14.92
C VAL A 171 15.41 -4.47 14.09
N GLU A 172 15.92 -3.68 13.15
CA GLU A 172 15.07 -2.83 12.31
C GLU A 172 14.30 -3.63 11.26
N THR A 173 14.86 -4.72 10.76
CA THR A 173 14.13 -5.62 9.85
C THR A 173 12.90 -6.21 10.54
N GLU A 174 13.04 -6.64 11.80
CA GLU A 174 11.91 -7.13 12.58
C GLU A 174 10.85 -6.04 12.79
N GLN A 175 11.25 -4.82 13.16
CA GLN A 175 10.34 -3.68 13.31
C GLN A 175 9.60 -3.35 12.00
N LEU A 176 10.29 -3.41 10.86
CA LEU A 176 9.68 -3.23 9.54
C LEU A 176 8.66 -4.34 9.24
N CYS A 177 9.01 -5.60 9.49
CA CYS A 177 8.13 -6.75 9.32
C CYS A 177 6.85 -6.61 10.17
N GLN A 178 6.99 -6.16 11.41
CA GLN A 178 5.88 -5.91 12.32
C GLN A 178 5.02 -4.74 11.84
N TRP A 179 5.62 -3.63 11.41
CA TRP A 179 4.90 -2.47 10.89
C TRP A 179 4.06 -2.84 9.66
N PHE A 180 4.65 -3.56 8.70
CA PHE A 180 3.94 -3.99 7.50
C PHE A 180 2.80 -4.98 7.75
N ASN A 181 2.71 -5.53 8.97
CA ASN A 181 1.61 -6.39 9.38
C ASN A 181 0.53 -5.66 10.21
N LYS A 182 0.65 -4.35 10.41
CA LYS A 182 -0.41 -3.53 11.02
C LYS A 182 -1.51 -3.25 9.99
N SER A 183 -2.70 -2.94 10.48
CA SER A 183 -3.79 -2.48 9.61
C SER A 183 -3.52 -1.02 9.17
N PRO A 184 -3.78 -0.69 7.90
CA PRO A 184 -3.43 0.61 7.34
C PRO A 184 -4.29 1.73 7.91
N THR A 185 -3.67 2.89 8.16
CA THR A 185 -4.36 4.15 8.44
C THR A 185 -4.77 4.84 7.15
N ILE A 186 -5.75 5.73 7.23
CA ILE A 186 -6.18 6.55 6.10
C ILE A 186 -5.60 7.94 6.29
N ASP A 187 -4.80 8.37 5.32
CA ASP A 187 -4.22 9.70 5.28
C ASP A 187 -4.96 10.54 4.25
N LEU A 188 -5.26 11.77 4.65
CA LEU A 188 -5.94 12.78 3.86
C LEU A 188 -4.93 13.86 3.48
N ARG A 189 -5.04 14.32 2.24
CA ARG A 189 -4.47 15.59 1.80
C ARG A 189 -5.59 16.62 1.72
N ILE A 190 -5.47 17.68 2.48
CA ILE A 190 -6.40 18.82 2.45
C ILE A 190 -6.13 19.66 1.20
N ASN A 191 -7.20 20.06 0.51
CA ASN A 191 -7.14 20.94 -0.64
C ASN A 191 -7.21 22.41 -0.19
N PRO A 192 -6.09 23.15 -0.18
CA PRO A 192 -6.05 24.53 0.31
C PRO A 192 -6.85 25.51 -0.57
N LEU A 193 -7.22 25.12 -1.80
CA LEU A 193 -8.04 25.94 -2.70
C LEU A 193 -9.53 25.92 -2.34
N LYS A 194 -9.96 25.04 -1.42
CA LYS A 194 -11.36 24.89 -1.02
C LYS A 194 -11.59 25.26 0.44
N THR A 195 -10.66 24.91 1.32
CA THR A 195 -10.83 25.07 2.77
C THR A 195 -9.48 24.96 3.48
N SER A 196 -9.46 25.30 4.77
CA SER A 196 -8.28 25.15 5.63
C SER A 196 -8.23 23.78 6.31
N LEU A 197 -7.02 23.36 6.72
CA LEU A 197 -6.84 22.14 7.53
C LEU A 197 -7.65 22.20 8.84
N LEU A 198 -7.71 23.38 9.47
CA LEU A 198 -8.44 23.58 10.74
C LEU A 198 -9.94 23.33 10.58
N GLU A 199 -10.54 23.78 9.47
CA GLU A 199 -11.95 23.56 9.19
C GLU A 199 -12.27 22.08 8.95
N VAL A 200 -11.41 21.38 8.20
CA VAL A 200 -11.58 19.93 7.98
C VAL A 200 -11.42 19.14 9.27
N GLU A 201 -10.40 19.47 10.07
CA GLU A 201 -10.17 18.87 11.39
C GLU A 201 -11.40 19.04 12.30
N ALA A 202 -11.92 20.27 12.42
CA ALA A 202 -13.11 20.54 13.21
C ALA A 202 -14.35 19.79 12.70
N ALA A 203 -14.56 19.73 11.38
CA ALA A 203 -15.70 19.03 10.79
C ALA A 203 -15.65 17.52 11.03
N LEU A 204 -14.46 16.90 10.93
CA LEU A 204 -14.28 15.47 11.20
C LEU A 204 -14.47 15.14 12.68
N VAL A 205 -13.93 15.97 13.58
CA VAL A 205 -14.12 15.80 15.04
C VAL A 205 -15.60 15.95 15.41
N ALA A 206 -16.31 16.92 14.84
CA ALA A 206 -17.75 17.09 15.07
C ALA A 206 -18.57 15.88 14.57
N ALA A 207 -18.08 15.18 13.54
CA ALA A 207 -18.66 13.92 13.06
C ALA A 207 -18.22 12.68 13.86
N GLY A 208 -17.48 12.85 14.97
CA GLY A 208 -17.01 11.77 15.82
C GLY A 208 -15.83 10.98 15.24
N VAL A 209 -15.09 11.55 14.29
CA VAL A 209 -13.91 10.93 13.69
C VAL A 209 -12.64 11.47 14.36
N GLU A 210 -11.87 10.57 14.95
CA GLU A 210 -10.56 10.91 15.52
C GLU A 210 -9.53 11.14 14.41
N VAL A 211 -8.81 12.25 14.52
CA VAL A 211 -7.82 12.69 13.55
C VAL A 211 -6.54 13.20 14.23
N ALA A 212 -5.42 13.09 13.52
CA ALA A 212 -4.14 13.64 13.94
C ALA A 212 -3.42 14.31 12.77
N ARG A 213 -2.80 15.46 13.00
CA ARG A 213 -1.95 16.12 11.99
C ARG A 213 -0.71 15.28 11.71
N ILE A 214 -0.30 15.23 10.45
CA ILE A 214 0.87 14.45 10.06
C ILE A 214 2.12 15.35 10.13
N PRO A 215 3.15 14.98 10.92
CA PRO A 215 4.38 15.77 11.02
C PRO A 215 4.99 16.07 9.64
N HIS A 216 5.54 17.28 9.50
CA HIS A 216 6.16 17.79 8.27
C HIS A 216 5.24 18.00 7.06
N LEU A 217 3.97 17.58 7.10
CA LEU A 217 3.01 17.78 6.01
C LEU A 217 1.98 18.86 6.38
N PRO A 218 2.05 20.08 5.79
CA PRO A 218 1.19 21.19 6.19
C PRO A 218 -0.29 20.97 5.86
N HIS A 219 -0.59 20.07 4.92
CA HIS A 219 -1.95 19.70 4.52
C HIS A 219 -2.27 18.22 4.82
N GLY A 220 -1.46 17.55 5.63
CA GLY A 220 -1.62 16.13 5.96
C GLY A 220 -2.44 15.92 7.23
N LEU A 221 -3.52 15.14 7.12
CA LEU A 221 -4.35 14.72 8.25
C LEU A 221 -4.54 13.21 8.23
N ARG A 222 -4.32 12.53 9.35
CA ARG A 222 -4.48 11.08 9.49
C ARG A 222 -5.73 10.76 10.27
N LEU A 223 -6.55 9.84 9.76
CA LEU A 223 -7.65 9.25 10.51
C LEU A 223 -7.08 8.19 11.45
N THR A 224 -7.22 8.41 12.77
CA THR A 224 -6.71 7.50 13.81
C THR A 224 -7.80 6.56 14.35
N GLY A 225 -9.06 6.90 14.12
CA GLY A 225 -10.23 6.09 14.47
C GLY A 225 -10.95 5.49 13.27
N GLY A 226 -11.99 4.69 13.55
CA GLY A 226 -12.81 4.10 12.50
C GLY A 226 -13.77 5.12 11.88
N ALA A 227 -13.49 5.57 10.66
CA ALA A 227 -14.26 6.64 9.99
C ALA A 227 -15.42 6.15 9.09
N GLY A 228 -15.64 4.84 8.98
CA GLY A 228 -16.63 4.29 8.05
C GLY A 228 -16.22 4.45 6.59
N ALA A 229 -17.20 4.58 5.69
CA ALA A 229 -16.95 4.84 4.27
C ALA A 229 -16.48 6.28 4.08
N VAL A 230 -15.30 6.47 3.47
CA VAL A 230 -14.67 7.80 3.33
C VAL A 230 -15.53 8.76 2.52
N GLU A 231 -16.36 8.25 1.62
CA GLU A 231 -17.23 9.04 0.75
C GLU A 231 -18.34 9.77 1.55
N ASN A 232 -18.67 9.25 2.74
CA ASN A 232 -19.70 9.81 3.61
C ASN A 232 -19.14 10.85 4.61
N LEU A 233 -17.82 11.05 4.63
CA LEU A 233 -17.18 11.96 5.56
C LEU A 233 -17.35 13.43 5.14
N PRO A 234 -17.47 14.37 6.10
CA PRO A 234 -17.56 15.80 5.82
C PRO A 234 -16.44 16.28 4.89
N GLY A 235 -16.81 17.06 3.86
CA GLY A 235 -15.88 17.65 2.91
C GLY A 235 -15.51 16.79 1.71
N TYR A 236 -15.81 15.48 1.70
CA TYR A 236 -15.45 14.60 0.59
C TYR A 236 -16.08 15.05 -0.74
N ALA A 237 -17.40 15.23 -0.76
CA ALA A 237 -18.16 15.62 -1.95
C ALA A 237 -17.85 17.06 -2.39
N GLN A 238 -17.50 17.93 -1.44
CA GLN A 238 -17.13 19.33 -1.69
C GLN A 238 -15.69 19.49 -2.20
N GLY A 239 -14.91 18.41 -2.24
CA GLY A 239 -13.53 18.44 -2.69
C GLY A 239 -12.56 19.08 -1.68
N TRP A 240 -12.93 19.12 -0.39
CA TRP A 240 -12.10 19.68 0.68
C TRP A 240 -10.81 18.90 0.90
N TRP A 241 -10.81 17.62 0.55
CA TRP A 241 -9.67 16.74 0.70
C TRP A 241 -9.75 15.54 -0.25
N VAL A 242 -8.65 14.81 -0.35
CA VAL A 242 -8.55 13.52 -1.05
C VAL A 242 -7.74 12.54 -0.21
N VAL A 243 -8.05 11.24 -0.32
CA VAL A 243 -7.22 10.20 0.31
C VAL A 243 -5.90 10.12 -0.44
N GLN A 244 -4.80 10.38 0.26
CA GLN A 244 -3.44 10.24 -0.25
C GLN A 244 -2.48 9.95 0.91
N ASP A 245 -1.70 8.88 0.76
CA ASP A 245 -0.68 8.51 1.74
C ASP A 245 0.32 9.64 2.00
N ALA A 246 0.75 9.79 3.25
CA ALA A 246 1.70 10.80 3.69
C ALA A 246 2.99 10.82 2.84
N SER A 247 3.57 9.65 2.55
CA SER A 247 4.82 9.58 1.76
C SER A 247 4.63 10.07 0.33
N ALA A 248 3.45 9.80 -0.27
CA ALA A 248 3.11 10.28 -1.60
C ALA A 248 2.83 11.79 -1.65
N GLN A 249 2.44 12.41 -0.52
CA GLN A 249 2.30 13.87 -0.43
C GLN A 249 3.65 14.59 -0.52
N LEU A 250 4.72 14.02 0.05
CA LEU A 250 6.08 14.59 0.01
C LEU A 250 6.59 14.82 -1.43
N VAL A 251 6.17 13.98 -2.38
CA VAL A 251 6.58 14.07 -3.78
C VAL A 251 6.18 15.39 -4.42
N GLY A 252 4.98 15.91 -4.10
CA GLY A 252 4.53 17.21 -4.61
C GLY A 252 5.41 18.36 -4.11
N TYR A 253 5.76 18.34 -2.82
CA TYR A 253 6.66 19.33 -2.23
C TYR A 253 8.10 19.22 -2.75
N LEU A 254 8.57 18.01 -3.07
CA LEU A 254 9.89 17.81 -3.65
C LEU A 254 9.98 18.34 -5.09
N LEU A 255 8.90 18.15 -5.87
CA LEU A 255 8.78 18.64 -7.24
C LEU A 255 8.78 20.18 -7.29
N ASP A 256 8.23 20.82 -6.25
CA ASP A 256 8.20 22.28 -6.09
C ASP A 256 7.64 22.99 -7.35
N PRO A 257 6.42 22.63 -7.79
CA PRO A 257 5.81 23.22 -8.96
C PRO A 257 5.44 24.69 -8.66
N GLN A 258 5.75 25.57 -9.60
CA GLN A 258 5.49 27.01 -9.45
C GLN A 258 4.17 27.38 -10.12
N PRO A 259 3.45 28.41 -9.63
CA PRO A 259 2.32 28.99 -10.34
C PRO A 259 2.70 29.32 -11.80
N ASP A 260 1.74 29.15 -12.70
CA ASP A 260 1.86 29.44 -14.15
C ASP A 260 2.90 28.61 -14.93
N SER A 261 3.54 27.63 -14.28
CA SER A 261 4.49 26.71 -14.94
C SER A 261 3.79 25.62 -15.76
N VAL A 262 4.56 24.98 -16.66
CA VAL A 262 4.15 23.76 -17.35
C VAL A 262 4.74 22.55 -16.64
N VAL A 263 3.87 21.69 -16.11
CA VAL A 263 4.26 20.47 -15.41
C VAL A 263 3.75 19.24 -16.15
N ILE A 264 4.55 18.18 -16.22
CA ILE A 264 4.12 16.89 -16.78
C ILE A 264 4.20 15.83 -15.70
N ASP A 265 3.09 15.15 -15.44
CA ASP A 265 3.03 13.93 -14.63
C ASP A 265 2.99 12.72 -15.58
N ALA A 266 4.13 12.06 -15.72
CA ALA A 266 4.37 11.02 -16.72
C ALA A 266 3.62 9.70 -16.43
N CYS A 267 3.15 9.48 -15.20
CA CYS A 267 2.48 8.24 -14.78
C CYS A 267 1.36 8.58 -13.78
N ALA A 268 0.44 9.42 -14.21
CA ALA A 268 -0.46 10.18 -13.36
C ALA A 268 -1.47 9.35 -12.57
N ALA A 269 -1.96 8.22 -13.10
CA ALA A 269 -3.12 7.58 -12.51
C ALA A 269 -2.78 6.88 -11.17
N PRO A 270 -3.58 7.04 -10.10
CA PRO A 270 -4.97 7.51 -10.09
C PRO A 270 -5.18 9.03 -9.89
N GLY A 271 -4.14 9.85 -9.97
CA GLY A 271 -4.23 11.31 -10.00
C GLY A 271 -3.95 12.01 -8.66
N GLY A 272 -3.55 11.26 -7.63
CA GLY A 272 -3.24 11.82 -6.32
C GLY A 272 -2.13 12.87 -6.40
N LYS A 273 -1.01 12.55 -7.06
CA LYS A 273 0.11 13.49 -7.20
C LYS A 273 -0.21 14.61 -8.19
N THR A 274 -0.84 14.30 -9.32
CA THR A 274 -1.32 15.29 -10.30
C THR A 274 -2.19 16.39 -9.67
N THR A 275 -3.17 15.99 -8.86
CA THR A 275 -4.07 16.95 -8.19
C THR A 275 -3.34 17.73 -7.10
N HIS A 276 -2.35 17.14 -6.43
CA HIS A 276 -1.49 17.87 -5.48
C HIS A 276 -0.66 18.94 -6.19
N ILE A 277 -0.11 18.62 -7.37
CA ILE A 277 0.64 19.57 -8.18
C ILE A 277 -0.24 20.77 -8.53
N ALA A 278 -1.47 20.54 -8.98
CA ALA A 278 -2.43 21.62 -9.25
C ALA A 278 -2.71 22.47 -8.01
N GLU A 279 -2.93 21.84 -6.86
CA GLU A 279 -3.16 22.56 -5.59
C GLU A 279 -1.95 23.43 -5.20
N LEU A 280 -0.72 22.93 -5.34
CA LEU A 280 0.51 23.67 -5.04
C LEU A 280 0.76 24.82 -6.01
N MET A 281 0.33 24.69 -7.26
CA MET A 281 0.41 25.75 -8.28
C MET A 281 -0.69 26.81 -8.14
N GLY A 282 -1.61 26.68 -7.17
CA GLY A 282 -2.77 27.56 -7.10
C GLY A 282 -3.80 27.29 -8.20
N ASP A 283 -3.75 26.12 -8.84
CA ASP A 283 -4.48 25.73 -10.05
C ASP A 283 -4.29 26.70 -11.21
N THR A 284 -3.10 27.31 -11.32
CA THR A 284 -2.68 28.14 -12.46
C THR A 284 -1.58 27.45 -13.29
N GLY A 285 -1.39 27.88 -14.53
CA GLY A 285 -0.49 27.21 -15.47
C GLY A 285 -1.11 25.99 -16.14
N LYS A 286 -0.27 24.98 -16.44
CA LYS A 286 -0.69 23.81 -17.20
C LYS A 286 -0.06 22.52 -16.68
N ILE A 287 -0.88 21.49 -16.51
CA ILE A 287 -0.44 20.15 -16.10
C ILE A 287 -0.88 19.13 -17.14
N TRP A 288 0.06 18.35 -17.66
CA TRP A 288 -0.24 17.18 -18.48
C TRP A 288 -0.21 15.91 -17.62
N ALA A 289 -1.37 15.27 -17.46
CA ALA A 289 -1.52 14.04 -16.70
C ALA A 289 -1.54 12.83 -17.65
N CYS A 290 -0.42 12.12 -17.74
CA CYS A 290 -0.21 11.03 -18.68
C CYS A 290 -0.35 9.66 -18.01
N ASP A 291 -1.12 8.74 -18.60
CA ASP A 291 -1.08 7.32 -18.22
C ASP A 291 -1.42 6.45 -19.44
N LYS A 292 -0.80 5.26 -19.50
CA LYS A 292 -1.02 4.31 -20.59
C LYS A 292 -2.43 3.73 -20.59
N THR A 293 -3.05 3.60 -19.42
CA THR A 293 -4.27 2.82 -19.26
C THR A 293 -5.49 3.72 -19.11
N ALA A 294 -6.33 3.78 -20.15
CA ALA A 294 -7.55 4.59 -20.17
C ALA A 294 -8.49 4.35 -18.97
N SER A 295 -8.62 3.11 -18.51
CA SER A 295 -9.47 2.78 -17.34
C SER A 295 -8.95 3.37 -16.03
N ARG A 296 -7.62 3.53 -15.87
CA ARG A 296 -7.02 4.19 -14.70
C ARG A 296 -7.22 5.70 -14.75
N LEU A 297 -7.20 6.30 -15.95
CA LEU A 297 -7.48 7.73 -16.15
C LEU A 297 -8.91 8.13 -15.79
N LYS A 298 -9.86 7.19 -15.73
CA LYS A 298 -11.21 7.46 -15.23
C LYS A 298 -11.16 8.03 -13.80
N LYS A 299 -10.35 7.45 -12.91
CA LYS A 299 -10.17 7.92 -11.53
C LYS A 299 -9.51 9.30 -11.46
N VAL A 300 -8.58 9.58 -12.39
CA VAL A 300 -7.98 10.92 -12.50
C VAL A 300 -9.07 11.94 -12.81
N ARG A 301 -9.89 11.68 -13.84
CA ARG A 301 -11.00 12.56 -14.22
C ARG A 301 -12.01 12.75 -13.09
N GLU A 302 -12.39 11.68 -12.40
CA GLU A 302 -13.29 11.74 -11.24
C GLU A 302 -12.72 12.65 -10.12
N ASN A 303 -11.43 12.51 -9.79
CA ASN A 303 -10.78 13.35 -8.78
C ASN A 303 -10.66 14.81 -9.23
N VAL A 304 -10.27 15.06 -10.49
CA VAL A 304 -10.17 16.42 -11.05
C VAL A 304 -11.52 17.14 -10.98
N MET A 305 -12.61 16.48 -11.39
CA MET A 305 -13.96 17.04 -11.32
C MET A 305 -14.41 17.30 -9.88
N ARG A 306 -14.22 16.33 -8.98
CA ARG A 306 -14.63 16.45 -7.57
C ARG A 306 -13.87 17.55 -6.84
N LEU A 307 -12.55 17.67 -7.07
CA LEU A 307 -11.71 18.72 -6.51
C LEU A 307 -11.86 20.07 -7.22
N GLN A 308 -12.58 20.09 -8.36
CA GLN A 308 -12.87 21.26 -9.19
C GLN A 308 -11.62 21.97 -9.71
N LEU A 309 -10.63 21.18 -10.13
CA LEU A 309 -9.35 21.66 -10.69
C LEU A 309 -9.46 21.85 -12.20
N ARG A 310 -8.78 22.86 -12.75
CA ARG A 310 -8.92 23.30 -14.15
C ARG A 310 -7.62 23.25 -14.95
N SER A 311 -6.47 23.30 -14.28
CA SER A 311 -5.15 23.32 -14.93
C SER A 311 -4.70 21.98 -15.53
N ILE A 312 -5.47 20.91 -15.37
CA ILE A 312 -5.07 19.53 -15.71
C ILE A 312 -5.67 19.07 -17.03
N ASP A 313 -4.81 18.83 -18.02
CA ASP A 313 -5.13 18.13 -19.26
C ASP A 313 -4.74 16.64 -19.15
N ILE A 314 -5.70 15.75 -19.40
CA ILE A 314 -5.48 14.30 -19.31
C ILE A 314 -5.12 13.73 -20.68
N LEU A 315 -3.96 13.06 -20.77
CA LEU A 315 -3.47 12.41 -21.98
C LEU A 315 -3.36 10.89 -21.76
N CYS A 316 -4.04 10.11 -22.60
CA CYS A 316 -3.89 8.66 -22.62
C CYS A 316 -2.79 8.27 -23.60
N GLY A 317 -1.72 7.63 -23.12
CA GLY A 317 -0.59 7.27 -23.97
C GLY A 317 0.54 6.60 -23.22
N ASP A 318 1.42 5.91 -23.96
CA ASP A 318 2.66 5.38 -23.40
C ASP A 318 3.67 6.53 -23.31
N SER A 319 4.08 6.86 -22.09
CA SER A 319 5.01 7.95 -21.79
C SER A 319 6.42 7.74 -22.37
N ARG A 320 6.72 6.56 -22.93
CA ARG A 320 7.95 6.34 -23.71
C ARG A 320 7.88 6.92 -25.13
N HIS A 321 6.71 7.39 -25.58
CA HIS A 321 6.49 7.82 -26.96
C HIS A 321 5.68 9.13 -27.01
N GLN A 322 6.25 10.22 -26.49
CA GLN A 322 5.65 11.57 -26.51
C GLN A 322 6.68 12.64 -26.96
N PRO A 323 7.06 12.68 -28.25
CA PRO A 323 8.07 13.62 -28.73
C PRO A 323 7.63 15.08 -28.62
N ASP A 324 6.30 15.34 -28.63
CA ASP A 324 5.73 16.69 -28.51
C ASP A 324 6.00 17.35 -27.16
N PHE A 325 6.50 16.60 -26.17
CA PHE A 325 6.86 17.12 -24.85
C PHE A 325 8.33 17.49 -24.71
N ASN A 326 9.17 17.24 -25.71
CA ASN A 326 10.60 17.52 -25.63
C ASN A 326 10.88 19.02 -25.39
N ASN A 327 11.62 19.33 -24.31
CA ASN A 327 11.90 20.68 -23.83
C ASN A 327 10.65 21.56 -23.58
N VAL A 328 9.52 20.97 -23.16
CA VAL A 328 8.26 21.70 -22.92
C VAL A 328 8.00 22.00 -21.45
N ALA A 329 8.50 21.17 -20.54
CA ALA A 329 8.12 21.23 -19.13
C ALA A 329 9.15 21.95 -18.26
N ASP A 330 8.67 22.81 -17.36
CA ASP A 330 9.49 23.41 -16.30
C ASP A 330 9.77 22.39 -15.19
N ARG A 331 8.84 21.46 -14.99
CA ARG A 331 8.91 20.36 -14.02
C ARG A 331 8.34 19.08 -14.62
N VAL A 332 8.98 17.95 -14.37
CA VAL A 332 8.45 16.64 -14.74
C VAL A 332 8.42 15.74 -13.51
N LEU A 333 7.28 15.12 -13.24
CA LEU A 333 7.13 14.06 -12.27
C LEU A 333 7.08 12.72 -13.00
N LEU A 334 7.98 11.82 -12.62
CA LEU A 334 7.93 10.41 -12.95
C LEU A 334 7.68 9.59 -11.68
N ASP A 335 6.40 9.39 -11.37
CA ASP A 335 5.96 8.40 -10.36
C ASP A 335 5.94 7.01 -11.01
N ALA A 336 7.11 6.39 -11.07
CA ALA A 336 7.33 5.27 -11.97
C ALA A 336 6.54 4.01 -11.56
N PRO A 337 6.06 3.20 -12.52
CA PRO A 337 5.46 1.91 -12.22
C PRO A 337 6.49 1.02 -11.52
N CYS A 338 6.16 0.52 -10.33
CA CYS A 338 7.07 -0.25 -9.49
C CYS A 338 6.38 -1.46 -8.85
N SER A 339 7.16 -2.24 -8.11
CA SER A 339 6.69 -3.45 -7.42
C SER A 339 5.71 -3.19 -6.28
N GLY A 340 5.66 -1.95 -5.76
CA GLY A 340 4.76 -1.54 -4.68
C GLY A 340 5.11 -2.11 -3.30
N LEU A 341 6.32 -2.63 -3.11
CA LEU A 341 6.76 -3.27 -1.86
C LEU A 341 6.89 -2.33 -0.66
N GLY A 342 6.77 -1.02 -0.86
CA GLY A 342 6.66 -0.05 0.21
C GLY A 342 5.26 0.02 0.83
N THR A 343 4.26 -0.62 0.22
CA THR A 343 2.83 -0.49 0.61
C THR A 343 2.24 -1.78 1.20
N LEU A 344 3.08 -2.71 1.65
CA LEU A 344 2.67 -4.09 2.01
C LEU A 344 1.63 -4.22 3.13
N HIS A 345 1.48 -3.21 3.97
CA HIS A 345 0.43 -3.19 5.00
C HIS A 345 -0.98 -2.95 4.40
N ARG A 346 -1.07 -2.25 3.26
CA ARG A 346 -2.27 -2.08 2.43
C ARG A 346 -2.45 -3.22 1.44
N ARG A 347 -1.37 -3.67 0.81
CA ARG A 347 -1.34 -4.70 -0.24
C ARG A 347 -0.50 -5.90 0.19
N ALA A 348 -1.02 -6.63 1.16
CA ALA A 348 -0.28 -7.72 1.79
C ALA A 348 0.03 -8.88 0.84
N ASP A 349 -0.82 -9.11 -0.16
CA ASP A 349 -0.62 -10.08 -1.23
C ASP A 349 0.52 -9.74 -2.18
N ALA A 350 0.87 -8.46 -2.35
CA ALA A 350 1.95 -8.03 -3.23
C ALA A 350 3.30 -8.69 -2.88
N ARG A 351 3.55 -9.00 -1.59
CA ARG A 351 4.79 -9.66 -1.15
C ARG A 351 5.01 -11.05 -1.77
N TRP A 352 3.95 -11.72 -2.25
CA TRP A 352 4.02 -13.07 -2.83
C TRP A 352 3.98 -13.07 -4.37
N ARG A 353 3.71 -11.92 -4.99
CA ARG A 353 3.58 -11.77 -6.44
C ARG A 353 4.84 -11.23 -7.10
N GLN A 354 5.79 -10.73 -6.32
CA GLN A 354 7.07 -10.24 -6.83
C GLN A 354 8.09 -11.37 -6.91
N THR A 355 8.87 -11.36 -7.98
CA THR A 355 9.99 -12.26 -8.22
C THR A 355 11.22 -11.46 -8.63
N PRO A 356 12.43 -12.02 -8.50
CA PRO A 356 13.65 -11.37 -8.98
C PRO A 356 13.58 -10.91 -10.45
N GLU A 357 12.98 -11.71 -11.32
CA GLU A 357 12.80 -11.39 -12.75
C GLU A 357 11.90 -10.17 -12.93
N ARG A 358 10.85 -10.05 -12.10
CA ARG A 358 9.92 -8.92 -12.17
C ARG A 358 10.60 -7.60 -11.79
N PHE A 359 11.56 -7.61 -10.86
CA PHE A 359 12.33 -6.40 -10.54
C PHE A 359 13.20 -5.95 -11.71
N GLN A 360 13.78 -6.88 -12.46
CA GLN A 360 14.57 -6.56 -13.64
C GLN A 360 13.71 -5.92 -14.73
N GLU A 361 12.54 -6.50 -15.03
CA GLU A 361 11.58 -5.92 -15.99
C GLU A 361 11.13 -4.51 -15.60
N LEU A 362 10.82 -4.30 -14.31
CA LEU A 362 10.39 -3.02 -13.77
C LEU A 362 11.53 -1.99 -13.82
N SER A 363 12.73 -2.35 -13.39
CA SER A 363 13.92 -1.48 -13.43
C SER A 363 14.25 -1.04 -14.86
N GLN A 364 14.18 -1.97 -15.83
CA GLN A 364 14.37 -1.63 -17.25
C GLN A 364 13.30 -0.65 -17.76
N LEU A 365 12.03 -0.88 -17.43
CA LEU A 365 10.94 0.02 -17.81
C LEU A 365 11.10 1.40 -17.16
N GLN A 366 11.47 1.43 -15.88
CA GLN A 366 11.74 2.66 -15.13
C GLN A 366 12.88 3.46 -15.78
N GLY A 367 13.98 2.81 -16.15
CA GLY A 367 15.09 3.45 -16.88
C GLY A 367 14.66 4.03 -18.23
N GLN A 368 13.87 3.29 -19.03
CA GLN A 368 13.33 3.81 -20.30
C GLN A 368 12.45 5.04 -20.10
N LEU A 369 11.56 5.00 -19.11
CA LEU A 369 10.69 6.12 -18.78
C LEU A 369 11.48 7.32 -18.25
N LEU A 370 12.51 7.07 -17.44
CA LEU A 370 13.35 8.10 -16.85
C LEU A 370 14.16 8.84 -17.93
N THR A 371 14.78 8.10 -18.85
CA THR A 371 15.45 8.68 -20.02
C THR A 371 14.47 9.51 -20.85
N GLN A 372 13.29 8.99 -21.19
CA GLN A 372 12.34 9.76 -21.98
C GLN A 372 11.83 11.02 -21.25
N ALA A 373 11.48 10.89 -19.96
CA ALA A 373 10.99 12.00 -19.15
C ALA A 373 12.03 13.11 -18.99
N SER A 374 13.32 12.76 -18.99
CA SER A 374 14.41 13.73 -18.93
C SER A 374 14.49 14.63 -20.18
N GLU A 375 14.10 14.13 -21.35
CA GLU A 375 14.08 14.92 -22.60
C GLU A 375 12.94 15.95 -22.62
N TRP A 376 11.93 15.76 -21.77
CA TRP A 376 10.78 16.67 -21.69
C TRP A 376 11.08 17.95 -20.91
N VAL A 377 12.15 17.93 -20.13
CA VAL A 377 12.50 18.99 -19.19
C VAL A 377 13.25 20.09 -19.94
N LYS A 378 12.81 21.34 -19.80
CA LYS A 378 13.54 22.51 -20.32
C LYS A 378 14.93 22.60 -19.69
N PRO A 379 15.91 23.26 -20.35
CA PRO A 379 17.16 23.64 -19.69
C PRO A 379 16.93 24.37 -18.36
N GLY A 380 17.57 23.91 -17.28
CA GLY A 380 17.37 24.44 -15.92
C GLY A 380 16.06 24.03 -15.23
N GLY A 381 15.25 23.18 -15.88
CA GLY A 381 14.06 22.55 -15.28
C GLY A 381 14.42 21.43 -14.31
N LEU A 382 13.39 20.84 -13.70
CA LEU A 382 13.55 19.74 -12.75
C LEU A 382 12.77 18.51 -13.14
N LEU A 383 13.32 17.38 -12.73
CA LEU A 383 12.67 16.08 -12.81
C LEU A 383 12.65 15.47 -11.40
N VAL A 384 11.49 14.99 -10.96
CA VAL A 384 11.40 14.12 -9.78
C VAL A 384 11.08 12.70 -10.22
N TYR A 385 11.98 11.77 -9.87
CA TYR A 385 11.72 10.34 -9.96
C TYR A 385 11.24 9.84 -8.61
N SER A 386 10.18 9.04 -8.59
CA SER A 386 9.66 8.49 -7.34
C SER A 386 8.99 7.12 -7.50
N THR A 387 9.07 6.30 -6.45
CA THR A 387 8.46 4.95 -6.41
C THR A 387 7.92 4.62 -5.02
N CYS A 388 6.89 3.77 -4.96
CA CYS A 388 6.38 3.19 -3.71
C CYS A 388 7.01 1.82 -3.37
N THR A 389 8.32 1.67 -3.61
CA THR A 389 9.10 0.47 -3.28
C THR A 389 10.34 0.81 -2.45
N LEU A 390 10.80 -0.15 -1.66
CA LEU A 390 12.03 -0.05 -0.87
C LEU A 390 13.20 -0.80 -1.54
N HIS A 391 12.95 -1.47 -2.67
CA HIS A 391 13.91 -2.35 -3.31
C HIS A 391 14.97 -1.57 -4.11
N PRO A 392 16.28 -1.76 -3.84
CA PRO A 392 17.32 -0.93 -4.43
C PRO A 392 17.41 -0.99 -5.96
N GLN A 393 17.06 -2.12 -6.58
CA GLN A 393 17.11 -2.27 -8.04
C GLN A 393 16.13 -1.34 -8.79
N GLU A 394 15.07 -0.88 -8.12
CA GLU A 394 14.07 0.04 -8.69
C GLU A 394 14.34 1.51 -8.29
N ASN A 395 15.34 1.74 -7.44
CA ASN A 395 15.58 3.01 -6.78
C ASN A 395 17.01 3.47 -7.04
N GLU A 396 17.92 3.23 -6.08
CA GLU A 396 19.29 3.69 -6.12
C GLU A 396 20.01 3.23 -7.40
N VAL A 397 19.78 1.99 -7.86
CA VAL A 397 20.41 1.45 -9.07
C VAL A 397 19.92 2.17 -10.33
N VAL A 398 18.62 2.43 -10.46
CA VAL A 398 18.04 3.15 -11.62
C VAL A 398 18.62 4.56 -11.71
N ILE A 399 18.73 5.25 -10.58
CA ILE A 399 19.26 6.62 -10.53
C ILE A 399 20.75 6.67 -10.85
N GLN A 400 21.54 5.75 -10.29
CA GLN A 400 22.98 5.67 -10.58
C GLN A 400 23.24 5.37 -12.06
N ASP A 401 22.50 4.43 -12.63
CA ASP A 401 22.61 4.08 -14.04
C ASP A 401 22.23 5.26 -14.96
N PHE A 402 21.14 5.96 -14.65
CA PHE A 402 20.74 7.17 -15.36
C PHE A 402 21.83 8.26 -15.32
N LEU A 403 22.33 8.61 -14.14
CA LEU A 403 23.36 9.64 -13.98
C LEU A 403 24.67 9.28 -14.71
N SER A 404 25.01 7.98 -14.78
CA SER A 404 26.19 7.52 -15.52
C SER A 404 26.12 7.75 -17.04
N ARG A 405 24.90 7.79 -17.60
CA ARG A 405 24.63 7.97 -19.04
C ARG A 405 24.26 9.40 -19.40
N HIS A 406 23.90 10.21 -18.42
CA HIS A 406 23.39 11.57 -18.61
C HIS A 406 24.19 12.58 -17.74
N PRO A 407 25.43 12.92 -18.12
CA PRO A 407 26.36 13.69 -17.27
C PRO A 407 25.95 15.15 -17.00
N ASN A 408 24.98 15.68 -17.75
CA ASN A 408 24.40 17.00 -17.48
C ASN A 408 23.41 16.97 -16.31
N TRP A 409 22.97 15.79 -15.87
CA TRP A 409 22.06 15.66 -14.75
C TRP A 409 22.80 15.43 -13.44
N ALA A 410 22.28 16.02 -12.37
CA ALA A 410 22.77 15.81 -11.02
C ALA A 410 21.61 15.66 -10.02
N ILE A 411 21.88 14.99 -8.91
CA ILE A 411 20.97 14.96 -7.76
C ILE A 411 20.99 16.33 -7.10
N GLU A 412 19.81 16.92 -6.94
CA GLU A 412 19.60 18.11 -6.13
C GLU A 412 18.90 17.68 -4.82
N PRO A 413 19.57 17.77 -3.65
CA PRO A 413 18.94 17.45 -2.37
C PRO A 413 17.70 18.30 -2.12
N PRO A 414 16.72 17.82 -1.33
CA PRO A 414 15.55 18.61 -0.96
C PRO A 414 15.99 19.94 -0.33
N PRO A 415 15.46 21.10 -0.78
CA PRO A 415 15.82 22.38 -0.21
C PRO A 415 15.50 22.43 1.29
N PRO A 416 16.35 23.08 2.12
CA PRO A 416 16.08 23.24 3.54
C PRO A 416 14.70 23.86 3.80
N GLY A 417 14.01 23.35 4.83
CA GLY A 417 12.67 23.82 5.20
C GLY A 417 11.52 23.22 4.39
N THR A 418 11.79 22.46 3.33
CA THR A 418 10.74 21.71 2.62
C THR A 418 10.27 20.49 3.45
N PRO A 419 9.01 20.05 3.29
CA PRO A 419 8.50 18.82 3.91
C PRO A 419 9.35 17.58 3.72
N ALA A 420 10.08 17.48 2.60
CA ALA A 420 10.93 16.33 2.26
C ALA A 420 12.33 16.38 2.90
N ALA A 421 12.82 17.57 3.25
CA ALA A 421 14.18 17.76 3.80
C ALA A 421 14.52 16.93 5.05
N PRO A 422 13.61 16.73 6.02
CA PRO A 422 13.90 15.90 7.20
C PRO A 422 14.23 14.44 6.88
N PHE A 423 13.91 13.96 5.67
CA PHE A 423 14.07 12.57 5.26
C PHE A 423 15.18 12.37 4.22
N ALA A 424 15.96 13.41 3.93
CA ALA A 424 17.05 13.35 2.96
C ALA A 424 18.18 12.45 3.45
N SER A 425 18.66 11.56 2.58
CA SER A 425 19.86 10.77 2.77
C SER A 425 21.11 11.64 2.55
N PRO A 426 22.30 11.19 2.99
CA PRO A 426 23.56 11.85 2.66
C PRO A 426 23.81 11.98 1.15
N GLN A 427 23.22 11.11 0.34
CA GLN A 427 23.33 11.12 -1.12
C GLN A 427 22.34 12.08 -1.79
N GLY A 428 21.41 12.69 -1.03
CA GLY A 428 20.49 13.71 -1.53
C GLY A 428 19.12 13.19 -1.98
N TRP A 429 18.88 11.88 -2.04
CA TRP A 429 17.53 11.32 -2.24
C TRP A 429 16.80 11.14 -0.91
N VAL A 430 15.49 10.95 -0.97
CA VAL A 430 14.64 10.68 0.21
C VAL A 430 14.20 9.22 0.19
N LYS A 431 14.37 8.53 1.32
CA LYS A 431 13.91 7.14 1.52
C LYS A 431 13.08 7.04 2.80
N ILE A 432 11.79 6.81 2.64
CA ILE A 432 10.85 6.68 3.75
C ILE A 432 10.82 5.23 4.20
N TRP A 433 11.34 4.97 5.40
CA TRP A 433 11.21 3.70 6.09
C TRP A 433 9.96 3.68 6.96
N PRO A 434 9.02 2.74 6.74
CA PRO A 434 7.73 2.78 7.43
C PRO A 434 7.78 2.71 8.94
N HIS A 435 8.61 1.84 9.49
CA HIS A 435 8.76 1.68 10.93
C HIS A 435 9.40 2.89 11.61
N ARG A 436 10.21 3.67 10.88
CA ARG A 436 10.86 4.88 11.39
C ARG A 436 9.94 6.10 11.34
N HIS A 437 9.17 6.22 10.26
CA HIS A 437 8.46 7.48 9.95
C HIS A 437 6.94 7.37 10.07
N ASN A 438 6.40 6.17 10.29
CA ASN A 438 4.96 5.91 10.34
C ASN A 438 4.24 6.37 9.05
N MET A 439 4.82 6.04 7.91
CA MET A 439 4.33 6.35 6.55
C MET A 439 4.60 5.15 5.63
N ASP A 440 4.02 5.11 4.43
CA ASP A 440 4.37 4.04 3.48
C ASP A 440 5.82 4.13 3.03
N GLY A 441 6.35 2.98 2.60
CA GLY A 441 7.69 2.86 2.07
C GLY A 441 7.78 3.56 0.73
N PHE A 442 8.71 4.49 0.60
CA PHE A 442 8.78 5.35 -0.58
C PHE A 442 10.21 5.77 -0.86
N PHE A 443 10.53 5.92 -2.14
CA PHE A 443 11.79 6.51 -2.60
C PHE A 443 11.48 7.67 -3.55
N MET A 444 12.20 8.77 -3.41
CA MET A 444 12.08 9.90 -4.31
C MET A 444 13.41 10.65 -4.43
N VAL A 445 13.71 11.12 -5.63
CA VAL A 445 14.91 11.92 -5.90
C VAL A 445 14.56 13.07 -6.83
N ARG A 446 15.14 14.22 -6.54
CA ARG A 446 15.05 15.42 -7.37
C ARG A 446 16.33 15.52 -8.19
N LEU A 447 16.16 15.66 -9.49
CA LEU A 447 17.20 15.72 -10.50
C LEU A 447 17.11 17.06 -11.21
N ARG A 448 18.26 17.68 -11.46
CA ARG A 448 18.37 18.95 -12.18
C ARG A 448 19.28 18.77 -13.40
N HIS A 449 18.85 19.33 -14.53
CA HIS A 449 19.56 19.36 -15.81
C HIS A 449 20.49 20.57 -15.93
#